data_AF-A0A7J7NTM9-F1
#
_entry.id   AF-A0A7J7NTM9-F1
#
_cell.length_a   1.000
_cell.length_b   1.000
_cell.length_c   1.000
_cell.angle_alpha   90.00
_cell.angle_beta   90.00
_cell.angle_gamma   90.00
#
_symmetry.space_group_name_H-M   'P 1'
#
loop_
_entity.id
_entity.type
_entity.pdbx_description
1 polymer ?
#
loop_
_entity_poly.entity_id
_entity_poly.type
_entity_poly.pdbx_seq_one_letter_code
_entity_poly.pdbx_strand_id
1 'polypeptide(L)'
;MEKDQSLVLKRSNKRKVAEEDYDVSSFSIDNLNQDLLETVLSWLPTANFFRLASVSKRWRSAVASKSFRLACSQVPSRDPWFFMVNPCFHQSIVFDTTERNWKNLNYPLLLQQKHNYNSIPVTSSGGLVCFRNISGNFIVCNPVTGTCRQLPPLYPPAQTQTLHAISMSSSSKSSSSYTLILVFGDFPNFTTKVFQSGKDCWDEETMLSRTTDDTTESDIVVDETLYFLSKAGDVVTTNMQRSPSKQYSSVTTVENGEDIVYFLSSSGTVIACNLAQKFFFELPRLLPVFLEYSIDVVECRGELLVVVLSEFLESASLRVWKFSKENQSWSHVAVMPPSLSHEYYGKKADINCVGSGDRILICMNSGDLSQYVLCDFVANDWVQLPNCSVNGEGKEFMSAFSFEPRIEACV
;
A
#
# COMPACT_ATOMS: atom_id res chain seq x y z
N MET A 1 -69.98 -25.47 27.34
CA MET A 1 -70.41 -25.67 28.73
C MET A 1 -69.17 -25.48 29.60
N GLU A 2 -69.02 -24.26 30.12
CA GLU A 2 -69.12 -23.95 31.56
C GLU A 2 -67.83 -24.33 32.32
N LYS A 3 -66.97 -23.34 32.60
CA LYS A 3 -66.90 -22.49 33.83
C LYS A 3 -65.91 -23.10 34.82
N ASP A 4 -64.73 -22.54 35.09
CA ASP A 4 -64.37 -21.27 35.76
C ASP A 4 -64.08 -21.46 37.27
N GLN A 5 -63.01 -20.80 37.75
CA GLN A 5 -62.65 -20.48 39.16
C GLN A 5 -62.16 -21.62 40.09
N SER A 6 -61.21 -21.46 41.04
CA SER A 6 -60.36 -20.34 41.48
C SER A 6 -59.33 -20.80 42.55
N LEU A 7 -58.26 -20.02 42.72
CA LEU A 7 -57.53 -19.65 43.97
C LEU A 7 -56.96 -20.74 44.92
N VAL A 8 -55.63 -20.68 45.18
CA VAL A 8 -55.04 -20.34 46.50
C VAL A 8 -53.63 -19.77 46.34
N LEU A 9 -53.41 -18.59 46.91
CA LEU A 9 -52.13 -17.88 47.08
C LEU A 9 -51.16 -18.61 48.02
N LYS A 10 -49.85 -18.53 47.73
CA LYS A 10 -48.82 -18.36 48.76
C LYS A 10 -47.87 -17.22 48.37
N ARG A 11 -47.96 -16.12 49.13
CA ARG A 11 -47.02 -14.98 49.12
C ARG A 11 -45.65 -15.44 49.63
N SER A 12 -44.57 -15.03 48.96
CA SER A 12 -43.31 -14.77 49.63
C SER A 12 -42.84 -13.35 49.27
N ASN A 13 -42.52 -12.59 50.31
CA ASN A 13 -42.26 -11.16 50.27
C ASN A 13 -40.93 -10.86 49.58
N LYS A 14 -40.97 -10.27 48.38
CA LYS A 14 -39.81 -9.54 47.83
C LYS A 14 -39.67 -8.21 48.56
N ARG A 15 -38.56 -8.04 49.29
CA ARG A 15 -38.11 -6.74 49.80
C ARG A 15 -37.91 -5.79 48.61
N LYS A 16 -38.69 -4.70 48.57
CA LYS A 16 -38.38 -3.52 47.75
C LYS A 16 -37.15 -2.87 48.37
N VAL A 17 -36.02 -2.96 47.66
CA VAL A 17 -34.94 -1.97 47.81
C VAL A 17 -35.43 -0.76 47.04
N ALA A 18 -35.54 0.38 47.72
CA ALA A 18 -35.74 1.65 47.07
C ALA A 18 -34.39 2.01 46.43
N GLU A 19 -34.27 1.79 45.13
CA GLU A 19 -33.25 2.47 44.33
C GLU A 19 -33.68 3.93 44.26
N GLU A 20 -32.89 4.79 44.89
CA GLU A 20 -32.96 6.22 44.69
C GLU A 20 -32.63 6.49 43.21
N ASP A 21 -33.63 6.96 42.46
CA ASP A 21 -33.51 7.45 41.09
C ASP A 21 -32.47 8.59 41.07
N TYR A 22 -31.21 8.25 40.87
CA TYR A 22 -30.29 9.15 40.19
C TYR A 22 -30.73 9.16 38.73
N ASP A 23 -31.51 10.18 38.38
CA ASP A 23 -31.86 10.59 37.03
C ASP A 23 -30.58 10.96 36.27
N VAL A 24 -29.79 9.94 35.92
CA VAL A 24 -28.77 10.04 34.89
C VAL A 24 -29.56 10.18 33.61
N SER A 25 -29.85 11.42 33.26
CA SER A 25 -30.48 11.80 32.00
C SER A 25 -29.93 10.93 30.88
N SER A 26 -30.70 9.93 30.46
CA SER A 26 -30.23 8.98 29.44
C SER A 26 -30.14 9.77 28.14
N PHE A 27 -28.94 10.22 27.80
CA PHE A 27 -28.72 10.94 26.56
C PHE A 27 -29.03 10.00 25.40
N SER A 28 -30.20 10.18 24.77
CA SER A 28 -30.54 9.44 23.57
C SER A 28 -29.72 9.98 22.41
N ILE A 29 -28.97 9.10 21.74
CA ILE A 29 -28.18 9.45 20.55
C ILE A 29 -29.07 10.01 19.42
N ASP A 30 -30.37 9.72 19.45
CA ASP A 30 -31.35 10.26 18.51
C ASP A 30 -31.53 11.79 18.65
N ASN A 31 -31.17 12.38 19.80
CA ASN A 31 -31.24 13.83 20.02
C ASN A 31 -29.96 14.57 19.60
N LEU A 32 -28.93 13.87 19.15
CA LEU A 32 -27.68 14.49 18.71
C LEU A 32 -27.91 15.28 17.40
N ASN A 33 -27.33 16.49 17.30
CA ASN A 33 -27.32 17.26 16.06
C ASN A 33 -26.62 16.44 14.95
N GLN A 34 -27.12 16.56 13.71
CA GLN A 34 -26.57 15.89 12.54
C GLN A 34 -25.08 16.20 12.32
N ASP A 35 -24.65 17.45 12.52
CA ASP A 35 -23.24 17.83 12.35
C ASP A 35 -22.33 17.13 13.37
N LEU A 36 -22.78 17.05 14.62
CA LEU A 36 -22.05 16.35 15.68
C LEU A 36 -22.03 14.85 15.43
N LEU A 37 -23.14 14.27 14.98
CA LEU A 37 -23.21 12.88 14.59
C LEU A 37 -22.20 12.59 13.48
N GLU A 38 -22.24 13.33 12.37
CA GLU A 38 -21.35 13.14 11.23
C GLU A 38 -19.87 13.33 11.59
N THR A 39 -19.57 14.28 12.47
CA THR A 39 -18.23 14.46 13.02
C THR A 39 -17.80 13.23 13.82
N VAL A 40 -18.60 12.78 14.80
CA VAL A 40 -18.25 11.59 15.60
C VAL A 40 -18.07 10.36 14.69
N LEU A 41 -18.95 10.19 13.70
CA LEU A 41 -18.86 9.09 12.76
C LEU A 41 -17.61 9.16 11.88
N SER A 42 -17.15 10.36 11.50
CA SER A 42 -16.01 10.48 10.58
C SER A 42 -14.71 10.00 11.22
N TRP A 43 -14.59 10.06 12.55
CA TRP A 43 -13.42 9.56 13.29
C TRP A 43 -13.41 8.04 13.52
N LEU A 44 -14.50 7.33 13.20
CA LEU A 44 -14.52 5.87 13.32
C LEU A 44 -13.71 5.21 12.18
N PRO A 45 -13.20 3.97 12.40
CA PRO A 45 -12.61 3.16 11.34
C PRO A 45 -13.60 2.97 10.19
N THR A 46 -13.13 3.01 8.94
CA THR A 46 -13.98 2.98 7.74
C THR A 46 -14.87 1.75 7.66
N ALA A 47 -14.37 0.62 8.17
CA ALA A 47 -15.14 -0.61 8.36
C ALA A 47 -16.50 -0.39 9.04
N ASN A 48 -16.52 0.49 10.04
CA ASN A 48 -17.71 0.75 10.84
C ASN A 48 -18.77 1.51 10.04
N PHE A 49 -18.40 2.29 9.02
CA PHE A 49 -19.37 3.03 8.21
C PHE A 49 -20.38 2.08 7.55
N PHE A 50 -19.89 0.95 7.02
CA PHE A 50 -20.72 -0.07 6.38
C PHE A 50 -21.63 -0.80 7.39
N ARG A 51 -21.11 -1.11 8.58
CA ARG A 51 -21.89 -1.73 9.66
C ARG A 51 -22.97 -0.79 10.18
N LEU A 52 -22.62 0.48 10.41
CA LEU A 52 -23.50 1.51 10.91
C LEU A 52 -24.64 1.86 9.94
N ALA A 53 -24.38 1.82 8.63
CA ALA A 53 -25.42 1.96 7.61
C ALA A 53 -26.49 0.85 7.67
N SER A 54 -26.23 -0.24 8.40
CA SER A 54 -27.19 -1.33 8.62
C SER A 54 -28.03 -1.16 9.89
N VAL A 55 -27.63 -0.27 10.82
CA VAL A 55 -28.29 -0.10 12.13
C VAL A 55 -29.59 0.70 12.02
N SER A 56 -29.61 1.81 11.28
CA SER A 56 -30.84 2.61 11.09
C SER A 56 -30.83 3.41 9.79
N LYS A 57 -32.02 3.87 9.38
CA LYS A 57 -32.18 4.72 8.18
C LYS A 57 -31.45 6.06 8.33
N ARG A 58 -31.43 6.64 9.53
CA ARG A 58 -30.74 7.91 9.81
C ARG A 58 -29.24 7.78 9.59
N TRP A 59 -28.63 6.73 10.12
CA TRP A 59 -27.19 6.50 10.01
C TRP A 59 -26.78 6.17 8.58
N ARG A 60 -27.60 5.38 7.86
CA ARG A 60 -27.43 5.15 6.42
C ARG A 60 -27.45 6.45 5.62
N SER A 61 -28.40 7.35 5.94
CA SER A 61 -28.48 8.65 5.30
C SER A 61 -27.30 9.56 5.64
N ALA A 62 -26.81 9.51 6.88
CA ALA A 62 -25.65 10.27 7.33
C ALA A 62 -24.38 9.86 6.59
N VAL A 63 -24.10 8.56 6.49
CA VAL A 63 -22.90 8.05 5.79
C VAL A 63 -22.91 8.37 4.28
N ALA A 64 -24.09 8.55 3.69
CA ALA A 64 -24.24 8.94 2.29
C ALA A 64 -24.21 10.47 2.06
N SER A 65 -24.21 11.29 3.12
CA SER A 65 -24.34 12.74 3.01
C SER A 65 -23.05 13.42 2.50
N LYS A 66 -23.19 14.59 1.90
CA LYS A 66 -22.04 15.40 1.45
C LYS A 66 -21.26 15.99 2.63
N SER A 67 -21.95 16.40 3.67
CA SER A 67 -21.36 16.95 4.90
C SER A 67 -20.54 15.88 5.65
N PHE A 68 -20.98 14.62 5.63
CA PHE A 68 -20.19 13.52 6.18
C PHE A 68 -18.89 13.27 5.40
N ARG A 69 -18.93 13.32 4.07
CA ARG A 69 -17.71 13.21 3.25
C ARG A 69 -16.74 14.35 3.54
N LEU A 70 -17.25 15.57 3.76
CA LEU A 70 -16.46 16.72 4.18
C LEU A 70 -15.85 16.49 5.57
N ALA A 71 -16.63 16.00 6.54
CA ALA A 71 -16.13 15.63 7.85
C ALA A 71 -15.06 14.51 7.79
N CYS A 72 -15.17 13.57 6.85
CA CYS A 72 -14.14 12.56 6.60
C CYS A 72 -12.86 13.16 6.01
N SER A 73 -12.96 14.12 5.08
CA SER A 73 -11.78 14.80 4.52
C SER A 73 -10.98 15.61 5.55
N GLN A 74 -11.61 15.98 6.67
CA GLN A 74 -10.96 16.69 7.76
C GLN A 74 -10.15 15.75 8.68
N VAL A 75 -10.32 14.43 8.54
CA VAL A 75 -9.53 13.45 9.28
C VAL A 75 -8.12 13.39 8.65
N PRO A 76 -7.05 13.74 9.41
CA PRO A 76 -5.71 13.88 8.84
C PRO A 76 -5.19 12.58 8.25
N SER A 77 -5.34 11.47 8.97
CA SER A 77 -4.91 10.15 8.55
C SER A 77 -5.84 9.05 9.08
N ARG A 78 -5.86 7.92 8.37
CA ARG A 78 -6.53 6.69 8.76
C ARG A 78 -5.52 5.55 8.76
N ASP A 79 -5.78 4.55 9.59
CA ASP A 79 -5.02 3.30 9.54
C ASP A 79 -5.09 2.69 8.13
N PRO A 80 -3.96 2.23 7.58
CA PRO A 80 -3.91 1.78 6.20
C PRO A 80 -4.57 0.41 6.03
N TRP A 81 -5.18 0.22 4.87
CA TRP A 81 -5.54 -1.10 4.36
C TRP A 81 -4.50 -1.52 3.33
N PHE A 82 -4.13 -2.80 3.37
CA PHE A 82 -3.23 -3.39 2.38
C PHE A 82 -4.05 -4.12 1.33
N PHE A 83 -4.09 -3.57 0.11
CA PHE A 83 -4.67 -4.19 -1.06
C PHE A 83 -3.79 -5.34 -1.54
N MET A 84 -4.24 -6.57 -1.34
CA MET A 84 -3.45 -7.76 -1.64
C MET A 84 -3.57 -8.15 -3.11
N VAL A 85 -2.43 -8.44 -3.73
CA VAL A 85 -2.36 -8.69 -5.16
C VAL A 85 -2.03 -10.14 -5.45
N ASN A 86 -2.89 -10.78 -6.24
CA ASN A 86 -2.60 -12.03 -6.91
C ASN A 86 -3.03 -11.89 -8.38
N PRO A 87 -2.11 -12.03 -9.37
CA PRO A 87 -2.42 -11.90 -10.79
C PRO A 87 -3.52 -12.84 -11.30
N CYS A 88 -3.78 -13.95 -10.60
CA CYS A 88 -4.78 -14.94 -10.99
C CYS A 88 -6.18 -14.66 -10.38
N PHE A 89 -6.30 -13.69 -9.46
CA PHE A 89 -7.56 -13.42 -8.76
C PHE A 89 -8.24 -12.14 -9.27
N HIS A 90 -9.48 -12.28 -9.72
CA HIS A 90 -10.36 -11.16 -10.08
C HIS A 90 -11.19 -10.71 -8.86
N GLN A 91 -10.51 -10.46 -7.75
CA GLN A 91 -11.13 -10.10 -6.47
C GLN A 91 -10.34 -8.98 -5.81
N SER A 92 -11.04 -8.13 -5.06
CA SER A 92 -10.43 -7.07 -4.27
C SER A 92 -10.33 -7.52 -2.81
N ILE A 93 -9.22 -8.16 -2.43
CA ILE A 93 -8.99 -8.57 -1.04
C ILE A 93 -8.05 -7.57 -0.37
N VAL A 94 -8.42 -7.12 0.83
CA VAL A 94 -7.61 -6.21 1.62
C VAL A 94 -7.39 -6.76 3.03
N PHE A 95 -6.24 -6.46 3.63
CA PHE A 95 -6.01 -6.63 5.06
C PHE A 95 -6.31 -5.32 5.78
N ASP A 96 -7.26 -5.35 6.72
CA ASP A 96 -7.56 -4.23 7.61
C ASP A 96 -6.64 -4.31 8.84
N THR A 97 -5.76 -3.32 8.99
CA THR A 97 -4.80 -3.27 10.10
C THR A 97 -5.45 -2.96 11.44
N THR A 98 -6.51 -2.16 11.48
CA THR A 98 -7.24 -1.81 12.71
C THR A 98 -7.98 -3.03 13.26
N GLU A 99 -8.67 -3.78 12.40
CA GLU A 99 -9.42 -4.97 12.81
C GLU A 99 -8.59 -6.26 12.78
N ARG A 100 -7.37 -6.21 12.25
CA ARG A 100 -6.47 -7.37 12.01
C ARG A 100 -7.18 -8.52 11.29
N ASN A 101 -7.95 -8.19 10.26
CA ASN A 101 -8.77 -9.17 9.53
C ASN A 101 -8.81 -8.90 8.03
N TRP A 102 -9.07 -9.95 7.27
CA TRP A 102 -9.27 -9.91 5.83
C TRP A 102 -10.65 -9.37 5.47
N LYS A 103 -10.72 -8.55 4.42
CA LYS A 103 -11.97 -8.02 3.87
C LYS A 103 -12.01 -8.22 2.37
N ASN A 104 -13.20 -8.56 1.89
CA ASN A 104 -13.49 -8.65 0.47
C ASN A 104 -14.27 -7.40 0.07
N LEU A 105 -13.72 -6.64 -0.87
CA LEU A 105 -14.34 -5.45 -1.44
C LEU A 105 -14.98 -5.79 -2.78
N ASN A 106 -15.94 -4.96 -3.19
CA ASN A 106 -16.54 -5.11 -4.50
C ASN A 106 -15.48 -4.90 -5.58
N TYR A 107 -15.34 -5.88 -6.48
CA TYR A 107 -14.44 -5.75 -7.61
C TYR A 107 -15.04 -4.76 -8.64
N PRO A 108 -14.35 -3.65 -8.98
CA PRO A 108 -14.95 -2.59 -9.79
C PRO A 108 -15.40 -3.04 -11.19
N LEU A 109 -16.56 -2.55 -11.64
CA LEU A 109 -17.15 -2.91 -12.93
C LEU A 109 -16.24 -2.57 -14.12
N LEU A 110 -15.50 -1.46 -14.05
CA LEU A 110 -14.57 -1.06 -15.12
C LEU A 110 -13.43 -2.06 -15.31
N LEU A 111 -12.98 -2.71 -14.22
CA LEU A 111 -11.94 -3.73 -14.23
C LEU A 111 -12.47 -5.11 -14.67
N GLN A 112 -13.79 -5.30 -14.70
CA GLN A 112 -14.42 -6.54 -15.21
C GLN A 112 -14.55 -6.54 -16.75
N GLN A 113 -14.34 -5.39 -17.40
CA GLN A 113 -14.46 -5.27 -18.85
C GLN A 113 -13.34 -6.04 -19.57
N LYS A 114 -13.64 -6.60 -20.75
CA LYS A 114 -12.70 -7.43 -21.53
C LYS A 114 -11.38 -6.76 -21.90
N HIS A 115 -11.31 -5.43 -21.93
CA HIS A 115 -10.05 -4.72 -22.22
C HIS A 115 -9.22 -4.45 -20.95
N ASN A 116 -9.80 -4.64 -19.77
CA ASN A 116 -9.23 -4.27 -18.47
C ASN A 116 -9.14 -5.45 -17.48
N TYR A 117 -9.64 -6.65 -17.82
CA TYR A 117 -9.68 -7.80 -16.91
C TYR A 117 -8.31 -8.24 -16.37
N ASN A 118 -7.23 -7.99 -17.12
CA ASN A 118 -5.84 -8.27 -16.70
C ASN A 118 -5.09 -7.00 -16.25
N SER A 119 -5.80 -5.98 -15.76
CA SER A 119 -5.12 -4.78 -15.26
C SER A 119 -4.45 -5.09 -13.92
N ILE A 120 -3.18 -4.76 -13.81
CA ILE A 120 -2.42 -4.93 -12.59
C ILE A 120 -2.39 -3.62 -11.79
N PRO A 121 -2.54 -3.64 -10.46
CA PRO A 121 -2.26 -2.46 -9.65
C PRO A 121 -0.77 -2.12 -9.78
N VAL A 122 -0.48 -0.81 -9.88
CA VAL A 122 0.88 -0.31 -10.11
C VAL A 122 1.32 0.74 -9.10
N THR A 123 0.38 1.46 -8.47
CA THR A 123 0.68 2.45 -7.43
C THR A 123 -0.60 2.80 -6.65
N SER A 124 -0.45 3.37 -5.46
CA SER A 124 -1.57 3.81 -4.61
C SER A 124 -1.18 5.03 -3.79
N SER A 125 -2.15 5.89 -3.49
CA SER A 125 -1.94 7.05 -2.62
C SER A 125 -3.26 7.57 -2.07
N GLY A 126 -3.28 7.92 -0.77
CA GLY A 126 -4.54 8.28 -0.09
C GLY A 126 -5.56 7.14 -0.22
N GLY A 127 -6.78 7.44 -0.67
CA GLY A 127 -7.84 6.44 -0.87
C GLY A 127 -7.91 5.78 -2.25
N LEU A 128 -6.87 5.93 -3.08
CA LEU A 128 -6.90 5.53 -4.48
C LEU A 128 -5.84 4.48 -4.80
N VAL A 129 -6.18 3.59 -5.73
CA VAL A 129 -5.27 2.61 -6.34
C VAL A 129 -5.32 2.78 -7.86
N CYS A 130 -4.15 2.89 -8.48
CA CYS A 130 -3.99 2.99 -9.91
C CYS A 130 -3.63 1.62 -10.50
N PHE A 131 -4.33 1.27 -11.57
CA PHE A 131 -4.16 0.05 -12.33
C PHE A 131 -3.64 0.38 -13.73
N ARG A 132 -2.80 -0.49 -14.27
CA ARG A 132 -2.32 -0.41 -15.66
C ARG A 132 -2.79 -1.64 -16.41
N ASN A 133 -3.47 -1.42 -17.53
CA ASN A 133 -3.91 -2.51 -18.40
C ASN A 133 -2.81 -2.93 -19.39
N ILE A 134 -3.05 -4.03 -20.11
CA ILE A 134 -2.11 -4.58 -21.10
C ILE A 134 -1.80 -3.61 -22.26
N SER A 135 -2.71 -2.67 -22.54
CA SER A 135 -2.52 -1.63 -23.56
C SER A 135 -1.69 -0.44 -23.05
N GLY A 136 -1.32 -0.44 -21.77
CA GLY A 136 -0.58 0.64 -21.11
C GLY A 136 -1.42 1.82 -20.66
N ASN A 137 -2.75 1.71 -20.72
CA ASN A 137 -3.65 2.73 -20.20
C ASN A 137 -3.81 2.60 -18.68
N PHE A 138 -4.08 3.73 -18.04
CA PHE A 138 -4.24 3.83 -16.61
C PHE A 138 -5.70 3.92 -16.19
N ILE A 139 -6.04 3.25 -15.10
CA ILE A 139 -7.36 3.28 -14.47
C ILE A 139 -7.15 3.55 -12.98
N VAL A 140 -7.74 4.63 -12.48
CA VAL A 140 -7.69 4.97 -11.05
C VAL A 140 -9.00 4.58 -10.42
N CYS A 141 -8.93 3.90 -9.28
CA CYS A 141 -10.07 3.38 -8.55
C CYS A 141 -10.01 3.78 -7.08
N ASN A 142 -11.17 4.01 -6.48
CA ASN A 142 -11.34 3.94 -5.03
C ASN A 142 -11.84 2.53 -4.68
N PRO A 143 -11.03 1.66 -4.06
CA PRO A 143 -11.43 0.28 -3.75
C PRO A 143 -12.61 0.19 -2.78
N VAL A 144 -12.79 1.18 -1.90
CA VAL A 144 -13.81 1.20 -0.86
C VAL A 144 -15.20 1.50 -1.44
N THR A 145 -15.26 2.45 -2.37
CA THR A 145 -16.53 2.85 -3.01
C THR A 145 -16.80 2.10 -4.33
N GLY A 146 -15.77 1.48 -4.92
CA GLY A 146 -15.82 0.80 -6.21
C GLY A 146 -15.86 1.76 -7.41
N THR A 147 -15.74 3.07 -7.20
CA THR A 147 -15.70 4.04 -8.30
C THR A 147 -14.35 3.96 -9.02
N CYS A 148 -14.38 3.93 -10.34
CA CYS A 148 -13.18 3.95 -11.17
C CYS A 148 -13.33 4.89 -12.36
N ARG A 149 -12.19 5.42 -12.81
CA ARG A 149 -12.07 6.25 -14.00
C ARG A 149 -10.84 5.82 -14.80
N GLN A 150 -11.01 5.73 -16.11
CA GLN A 150 -9.89 5.55 -17.03
C GLN A 150 -9.29 6.92 -17.35
N LEU A 151 -7.96 7.01 -17.34
CA LEU A 151 -7.24 8.23 -17.65
C LEU A 151 -7.04 8.42 -19.16
N PRO A 152 -6.82 9.67 -19.61
CA PRO A 152 -6.43 9.93 -20.99
C PRO A 152 -5.19 9.10 -21.39
N PRO A 153 -5.17 8.55 -22.60
CA PRO A 153 -4.01 7.80 -23.07
C PRO A 153 -2.78 8.70 -23.18
N LEU A 154 -1.60 8.10 -23.03
CA LEU A 154 -0.34 8.80 -23.28
C LEU A 154 -0.22 9.14 -24.78
N TYR A 155 -0.02 10.42 -25.09
CA TYR A 155 0.29 10.87 -26.45
C TYR A 155 1.66 11.59 -26.45
N PRO A 156 2.60 11.20 -27.34
CA PRO A 156 2.61 9.96 -28.13
C PRO A 156 2.62 8.72 -27.21
N PRO A 157 2.21 7.54 -27.71
CA PRO A 157 2.24 6.32 -26.90
C PRO A 157 3.68 6.02 -26.49
N ALA A 158 3.92 5.79 -25.19
CA ALA A 158 5.24 5.51 -24.61
C ALA A 158 5.86 4.16 -25.03
N GLN A 159 5.43 3.59 -26.17
CA GLN A 159 5.77 2.23 -26.62
C GLN A 159 7.25 2.05 -26.99
N THR A 160 8.02 3.13 -27.13
CA THR A 160 9.43 3.07 -27.52
C THR A 160 10.42 3.19 -26.36
N GLN A 161 9.98 3.59 -25.16
CA GLN A 161 10.87 3.85 -24.03
C GLN A 161 10.54 2.95 -22.83
N THR A 162 11.58 2.51 -22.14
CA THR A 162 11.46 1.63 -20.96
C THR A 162 10.83 2.41 -19.80
N LEU A 163 9.71 1.92 -19.26
CA LEU A 163 9.03 2.52 -18.10
C LEU A 163 9.59 1.89 -16.81
N HIS A 164 10.20 2.71 -15.97
CA HIS A 164 10.90 2.25 -14.76
C HIS A 164 10.06 2.41 -13.49
N ALA A 165 9.38 3.55 -13.34
CA ALA A 165 8.67 3.88 -12.11
C ALA A 165 7.31 4.54 -12.40
N ILE A 166 6.33 4.18 -11.57
CA ILE A 166 5.01 4.80 -11.54
C ILE A 166 4.71 5.17 -10.09
N SER A 167 4.55 6.46 -9.81
CA SER A 167 4.20 6.97 -8.48
C SER A 167 2.88 7.74 -8.53
N MET A 168 2.16 7.73 -7.41
CA MET A 168 0.93 8.49 -7.21
C MET A 168 1.07 9.37 -5.98
N SER A 169 0.62 10.61 -6.09
CA SER A 169 0.51 11.53 -4.96
C SER A 169 -0.90 12.10 -4.89
N SER A 170 -1.60 11.81 -3.80
CA SER A 170 -2.92 12.37 -3.51
C SER A 170 -2.78 13.58 -2.59
N SER A 171 -3.47 14.68 -2.89
CA SER A 171 -3.41 15.87 -2.05
C SER A 171 -4.18 15.69 -0.75
N SER A 172 -3.58 16.03 0.37
CA SER A 172 -4.27 16.11 1.67
C SER A 172 -5.31 17.24 1.72
N LYS A 173 -5.20 18.26 0.83
CA LYS A 173 -6.09 19.44 0.82
C LYS A 173 -7.39 19.20 0.05
N SER A 174 -7.40 18.26 -0.89
CA SER A 174 -8.54 18.00 -1.75
C SER A 174 -8.65 16.52 -2.06
N SER A 175 -9.77 15.92 -1.64
CA SER A 175 -10.04 14.48 -1.77
C SER A 175 -10.25 14.02 -3.22
N SER A 176 -10.30 14.94 -4.19
CA SER A 176 -10.45 14.64 -5.61
C SER A 176 -9.21 14.93 -6.45
N SER A 177 -8.14 15.48 -5.86
CA SER A 177 -6.93 15.82 -6.59
C SER A 177 -5.81 14.81 -6.33
N TYR A 178 -5.29 14.24 -7.40
CA TYR A 178 -4.12 13.37 -7.38
C TYR A 178 -3.26 13.63 -8.61
N THR A 179 -2.00 13.24 -8.51
CA THR A 179 -1.05 13.22 -9.62
C THR A 179 -0.54 11.81 -9.83
N LEU A 180 -0.24 11.49 -11.08
CA LEU A 180 0.55 10.29 -11.43
C LEU A 180 1.83 10.73 -12.09
N ILE A 181 2.93 10.12 -11.70
CA ILE A 181 4.28 10.45 -12.14
C ILE A 181 4.86 9.21 -12.79
N LEU A 182 5.27 9.35 -14.05
CA LEU A 182 5.93 8.30 -14.80
C LEU A 182 7.40 8.67 -14.97
N VAL A 183 8.29 7.71 -14.73
CA VAL A 183 9.73 7.82 -15.06
C VAL A 183 10.07 6.77 -16.09
N PHE A 184 10.56 7.20 -17.24
CA PHE A 184 10.88 6.32 -18.37
C PHE A 184 12.09 6.81 -19.15
N GLY A 185 12.58 6.01 -20.09
CA GLY A 185 13.78 6.29 -20.89
C GLY A 185 14.93 5.36 -20.53
N ASP A 186 16.02 5.44 -21.27
CA ASP A 186 17.16 4.53 -21.13
C ASP A 186 18.33 5.26 -20.47
N PHE A 187 19.05 4.56 -19.59
CA PHE A 187 20.22 5.12 -18.93
C PHE A 187 21.25 5.62 -19.97
N PRO A 188 21.83 6.83 -19.81
CA PRO A 188 21.76 7.75 -18.66
C PRO A 188 20.69 8.86 -18.77
N ASN A 189 19.70 8.73 -19.65
CA ASN A 189 18.70 9.77 -19.91
C ASN A 189 17.31 9.32 -19.44
N PHE A 190 16.85 9.87 -18.32
CA PHE A 190 15.48 9.68 -17.87
C PHE A 190 14.60 10.86 -18.22
N THR A 191 13.34 10.57 -18.50
CA THR A 191 12.28 11.54 -18.75
C THR A 191 11.14 11.27 -17.79
N THR A 192 10.49 12.35 -17.36
CA THR A 192 9.32 12.30 -16.50
C THR A 192 8.10 12.87 -17.20
N LYS A 193 6.93 12.31 -16.89
CA LYS A 193 5.64 12.82 -17.35
C LYS A 193 4.64 12.74 -16.21
N VAL A 194 3.93 13.84 -15.99
CA VAL A 194 3.03 13.99 -14.84
C VAL A 194 1.61 14.15 -15.35
N PHE A 195 0.69 13.36 -14.82
CA PHE A 195 -0.75 13.56 -14.99
C PHE A 195 -1.28 14.35 -13.80
N GLN A 196 -2.12 15.35 -14.05
CA GLN A 196 -2.79 16.12 -13.01
C GLN A 196 -4.30 15.90 -13.09
N SER A 197 -4.91 15.27 -12.07
CA SER A 197 -6.34 14.95 -12.11
C SER A 197 -7.24 16.19 -12.16
N GLY A 198 -6.78 17.31 -11.59
CA GLY A 198 -7.51 18.59 -11.59
C GLY A 198 -7.61 19.26 -12.96
N LYS A 199 -6.66 19.00 -13.87
CA LYS A 199 -6.69 19.47 -15.27
C LYS A 199 -7.15 18.40 -16.25
N ASP A 200 -7.14 17.14 -15.81
CA ASP A 200 -7.40 15.97 -16.65
C ASP A 200 -6.49 15.90 -17.89
N CYS A 201 -5.21 16.22 -17.70
CA CYS A 201 -4.23 16.17 -18.78
C CYS A 201 -2.86 15.70 -18.28
N TRP A 202 -2.07 15.18 -19.22
CA TRP A 202 -0.65 14.93 -19.05
C TRP A 202 0.12 16.22 -19.33
N ASP A 203 1.06 16.55 -18.46
CA ASP A 203 2.01 17.63 -18.66
C ASP A 203 3.05 17.25 -19.74
N GLU A 204 3.82 18.24 -20.17
CA GLU A 204 4.94 18.04 -21.09
C GLU A 204 6.04 17.18 -20.45
N GLU A 205 6.77 16.48 -21.32
CA GLU A 205 7.87 15.61 -20.91
C GLU A 205 9.03 16.45 -20.38
N THR A 206 9.51 16.07 -19.20
CA THR A 206 10.61 16.76 -18.52
C THR A 206 11.81 15.82 -18.41
N MET A 207 12.90 16.16 -19.09
CA MET A 207 14.16 15.41 -18.98
C MET A 207 14.80 15.62 -17.61
N LEU A 208 15.37 14.54 -17.07
CA LEU A 208 16.19 14.55 -15.87
C LEU A 208 17.66 14.44 -16.26
N SER A 209 18.49 15.38 -15.82
CA SER A 209 19.94 15.30 -15.96
C SER A 209 20.53 14.37 -14.89
N ARG A 210 21.62 13.68 -15.21
CA ARG A 210 22.39 12.96 -14.19
C ARG A 210 23.23 13.96 -13.41
N THR A 211 23.20 13.89 -12.08
CA THR A 211 24.16 14.64 -11.25
C THR A 211 25.53 13.97 -11.34
N THR A 212 26.47 14.60 -12.04
CA THR A 212 27.88 14.16 -12.08
C THR A 212 28.62 14.85 -10.93
N ASP A 213 28.61 14.24 -9.74
CA ASP A 213 29.59 14.60 -8.71
C ASP A 213 30.90 13.86 -8.99
N ASP A 214 32.02 14.60 -8.92
CA ASP A 214 33.42 14.19 -9.14
C ASP A 214 33.91 13.12 -8.14
N THR A 215 33.30 11.94 -8.14
CA THR A 215 33.82 10.77 -7.43
C THR A 215 34.15 9.67 -8.41
N THR A 216 35.41 9.71 -8.86
CA THR A 216 36.22 8.60 -9.41
C THR A 216 35.60 7.78 -10.54
N GLU A 217 36.28 7.74 -11.69
CA GLU A 217 36.11 6.80 -12.81
C GLU A 217 36.29 5.30 -12.44
N SER A 218 36.07 4.90 -11.20
CA SER A 218 36.07 3.50 -10.78
C SER A 218 34.64 2.99 -10.64
N ASP A 219 34.31 2.06 -11.54
CA ASP A 219 33.08 1.25 -11.59
C ASP A 219 31.85 1.92 -12.22
N ILE A 220 32.02 2.54 -13.40
CA ILE A 220 30.95 2.63 -14.40
C ILE A 220 30.62 1.19 -14.85
N VAL A 221 29.90 0.45 -14.02
CA VAL A 221 29.16 -0.71 -14.48
C VAL A 221 27.99 -0.13 -15.26
N VAL A 222 28.23 0.08 -16.55
CA VAL A 222 27.20 0.03 -17.59
C VAL A 222 26.26 -1.13 -17.21
N ASP A 223 24.97 -1.04 -17.53
CA ASP A 223 23.96 -2.10 -17.39
C ASP A 223 24.31 -3.35 -18.25
N GLU A 224 25.54 -3.83 -18.14
CA GLU A 224 26.11 -4.99 -18.75
C GLU A 224 25.71 -6.17 -17.87
N THR A 225 24.95 -7.08 -18.48
CA THR A 225 24.48 -8.28 -17.79
C THR A 225 25.68 -9.18 -17.53
N LEU A 226 26.11 -9.24 -16.28
CA LEU A 226 27.17 -10.15 -15.85
C LEU A 226 26.54 -11.48 -15.44
N TYR A 227 27.28 -12.56 -15.66
CA TYR A 227 26.89 -13.90 -15.25
C TYR A 227 27.82 -14.37 -14.15
N PHE A 228 27.27 -14.94 -13.08
CA PHE A 228 28.04 -15.50 -11.98
C PHE A 228 27.46 -16.85 -11.56
N LEU A 229 28.24 -17.61 -10.79
CA LEU A 229 27.85 -18.91 -10.29
C LEU A 229 27.19 -18.76 -8.91
N SER A 230 25.97 -19.27 -8.76
CA SER A 230 25.25 -19.30 -7.49
C SER A 230 25.93 -20.21 -6.46
N LYS A 231 25.51 -20.10 -5.20
CA LYS A 231 25.90 -21.06 -4.14
C LYS A 231 25.49 -22.50 -4.46
N ALA A 232 24.44 -22.68 -5.28
CA ALA A 232 23.95 -23.98 -5.72
C ALA A 232 24.66 -24.49 -6.99
N GLY A 233 25.55 -23.71 -7.60
CA GLY A 233 26.22 -24.07 -8.86
C GLY A 233 25.43 -23.72 -10.12
N ASP A 234 24.37 -22.90 -10.01
CA ASP A 234 23.59 -22.41 -11.14
C ASP A 234 24.24 -21.16 -11.76
N VAL A 235 24.15 -20.99 -13.07
CA VAL A 235 24.54 -19.73 -13.71
C VAL A 235 23.40 -18.73 -13.59
N VAL A 236 23.66 -17.60 -12.93
CA VAL A 236 22.69 -16.53 -12.67
C VAL A 236 23.17 -15.20 -13.25
N THR A 237 22.23 -14.30 -13.55
CA THR A 237 22.52 -12.97 -14.10
C THR A 237 22.47 -11.91 -13.02
N THR A 238 23.14 -10.79 -13.23
CA THR A 238 23.08 -9.63 -12.32
C THR A 238 21.80 -8.80 -12.46
N ASN A 239 20.95 -9.12 -13.44
CA ASN A 239 19.70 -8.40 -13.65
C ASN A 239 18.62 -8.95 -12.73
N MET A 240 18.08 -8.08 -11.90
CA MET A 240 16.94 -8.35 -11.04
C MET A 240 15.67 -8.54 -11.86
N GLN A 241 14.96 -9.63 -11.58
CA GLN A 241 13.61 -9.85 -12.09
C GLN A 241 12.60 -9.57 -10.99
N ARG A 242 11.84 -8.49 -11.14
CA ARG A 242 10.74 -8.18 -10.21
C ARG A 242 9.48 -8.94 -10.58
N SER A 243 8.64 -9.18 -9.56
CA SER A 243 7.28 -9.66 -9.78
C SER A 243 6.50 -8.71 -10.71
N PRO A 244 5.57 -9.20 -11.57
CA PRO A 244 4.80 -8.34 -12.48
C PRO A 244 4.08 -7.20 -11.77
N SER A 245 3.56 -7.44 -10.57
CA SER A 245 2.87 -6.43 -9.75
C SER A 245 3.79 -5.34 -9.19
N LYS A 246 5.10 -5.57 -9.17
CA LYS A 246 6.09 -4.64 -8.59
C LYS A 246 7.12 -4.18 -9.63
N GLN A 247 6.90 -4.50 -10.91
CA GLN A 247 7.75 -4.09 -12.02
C GLN A 247 7.99 -2.57 -12.05
N TYR A 248 6.96 -1.78 -11.76
CA TYR A 248 7.01 -0.32 -11.76
C TYR A 248 7.06 0.30 -10.36
N SER A 249 7.36 -0.52 -9.34
CA SER A 249 7.30 -0.11 -7.95
C SER A 249 8.26 1.04 -7.70
N SER A 250 7.70 2.10 -7.13
CA SER A 250 8.46 3.26 -6.69
C SER A 250 7.88 3.80 -5.40
N VAL A 251 8.68 4.59 -4.70
CA VAL A 251 8.28 5.28 -3.48
C VAL A 251 8.62 6.75 -3.61
N THR A 252 7.81 7.60 -3.00
CA THR A 252 8.02 9.04 -3.03
C THR A 252 8.19 9.56 -1.63
N THR A 253 9.25 10.33 -1.40
CA THR A 253 9.46 11.07 -0.17
C THR A 253 9.49 12.56 -0.48
N VAL A 254 9.33 13.38 0.56
CA VAL A 254 9.46 14.83 0.47
C VAL A 254 10.70 15.25 1.25
N GLU A 255 11.70 15.77 0.56
CA GLU A 255 12.92 16.28 1.18
C GLU A 255 13.05 17.78 0.91
N ASN A 256 13.21 18.59 1.95
CA ASN A 256 13.28 20.06 1.83
C ASN A 256 12.12 20.70 1.03
N GLY A 257 10.95 20.04 0.99
CA GLY A 257 9.78 20.48 0.23
C GLY A 257 9.77 20.04 -1.23
N GLU A 258 10.73 19.22 -1.66
CA GLU A 258 10.83 18.68 -3.01
C GLU A 258 10.48 17.19 -3.02
N ASP A 259 9.67 16.78 -4.01
CA ASP A 259 9.30 15.38 -4.20
C ASP A 259 10.47 14.62 -4.85
N ILE A 260 10.91 13.55 -4.19
CA ILE A 260 11.92 12.62 -4.71
C ILE A 260 11.29 11.25 -4.93
N VAL A 261 11.37 10.76 -6.17
CA VAL A 261 10.90 9.42 -6.55
C VAL A 261 12.07 8.45 -6.52
N TYR A 262 11.92 7.35 -5.79
CA TYR A 262 12.91 6.28 -5.72
C TYR A 262 12.39 4.99 -6.33
N PHE A 263 13.23 4.31 -7.08
CA PHE A 263 12.96 2.98 -7.64
C PHE A 263 14.26 2.17 -7.72
N LEU A 264 14.15 0.86 -7.92
CA LEU A 264 15.34 0.02 -8.20
C LEU A 264 15.52 -0.12 -9.71
N SER A 265 16.76 0.06 -10.17
CA SER A 265 17.16 -0.29 -11.53
C SER A 265 17.16 -1.81 -11.76
N SER A 266 17.37 -2.22 -13.00
CA SER A 266 17.63 -3.61 -13.40
C SER A 266 18.75 -4.27 -12.59
N SER A 267 19.76 -3.51 -12.15
CA SER A 267 20.90 -4.03 -11.37
C SER A 267 20.71 -3.95 -9.85
N GLY A 268 19.53 -3.57 -9.37
CA GLY A 268 19.23 -3.46 -7.94
C GLY A 268 19.76 -2.18 -7.28
N THR A 269 20.31 -1.24 -8.04
CA THR A 269 20.71 0.07 -7.52
C THR A 269 19.47 0.94 -7.30
N VAL A 270 19.43 1.66 -6.17
CA VAL A 270 18.35 2.63 -5.92
C VAL A 270 18.63 3.91 -6.71
N ILE A 271 17.72 4.26 -7.62
CA ILE A 271 17.73 5.52 -8.35
C ILE A 271 16.86 6.52 -7.60
N ALA A 272 17.35 7.74 -7.42
CA ALA A 272 16.63 8.86 -6.82
C ALA A 272 16.41 9.96 -7.86
N CYS A 273 15.17 10.30 -8.16
CA CYS A 273 14.80 11.34 -9.12
C CYS A 273 14.20 12.54 -8.38
N ASN A 274 14.88 13.68 -8.40
CA ASN A 274 14.34 14.95 -7.91
C ASN A 274 13.57 15.64 -9.04
N LEU A 275 12.24 15.68 -8.89
CA LEU A 275 11.35 16.21 -9.93
C LEU A 275 11.39 17.74 -10.04
N ALA A 276 11.62 18.42 -8.92
CA ALA A 276 11.67 19.88 -8.87
C ALA A 276 12.97 20.40 -9.51
N GLN A 277 14.10 19.80 -9.15
CA GLN A 277 15.43 20.18 -9.62
C GLN A 277 15.81 19.51 -10.95
N LYS A 278 14.96 18.59 -11.45
CA LYS A 278 15.10 17.91 -12.74
C LYS A 278 16.41 17.15 -12.91
N PHE A 279 16.83 16.46 -11.86
CA PHE A 279 17.97 15.55 -11.95
C PHE A 279 17.70 14.21 -11.29
N PHE A 280 18.56 13.24 -11.57
CA PHE A 280 18.60 11.98 -10.86
C PHE A 280 20.03 11.60 -10.46
N PHE A 281 20.14 10.77 -9.43
CA PHE A 281 21.39 10.21 -8.96
C PHE A 281 21.19 8.77 -8.47
N GLU A 282 22.28 8.02 -8.40
CA GLU A 282 22.30 6.64 -7.94
C GLU A 282 22.78 6.61 -6.49
N LEU A 283 22.09 5.87 -5.63
CA LEU A 283 22.61 5.59 -4.29
C LEU A 283 23.67 4.48 -4.37
N PRO A 284 24.70 4.51 -3.50
CA PRO A 284 25.66 3.42 -3.39
C PRO A 284 24.96 2.07 -3.25
N ARG A 285 25.46 1.02 -3.91
CA ARG A 285 24.89 -0.32 -3.77
C ARG A 285 25.02 -0.81 -2.33
N LEU A 286 23.93 -1.40 -1.83
CA LEU A 286 23.88 -1.95 -0.48
C LEU A 286 24.66 -3.27 -0.37
N LEU A 287 24.54 -4.13 -1.37
CA LEU A 287 25.20 -5.42 -1.44
C LEU A 287 25.98 -5.57 -2.78
N PRO A 288 27.08 -6.34 -2.79
CA PRO A 288 27.78 -6.68 -4.02
C PRO A 288 26.88 -7.35 -5.08
N VAL A 289 27.19 -7.12 -6.35
CA VAL A 289 26.37 -7.56 -7.50
C VAL A 289 26.34 -9.10 -7.66
N PHE A 290 27.35 -9.80 -7.14
CA PHE A 290 27.47 -11.26 -7.20
C PHE A 290 26.83 -11.99 -6.00
N LEU A 291 26.06 -11.28 -5.16
CA LEU A 291 25.28 -11.90 -4.11
C LEU A 291 23.84 -12.10 -4.58
N GLU A 292 23.28 -13.27 -4.28
CA GLU A 292 21.85 -13.52 -4.44
C GLU A 292 21.08 -12.98 -3.24
N TYR A 293 20.16 -12.07 -3.49
CA TYR A 293 19.26 -11.48 -2.51
C TYR A 293 17.98 -10.98 -3.19
N SER A 294 16.92 -10.85 -2.41
CA SER A 294 15.72 -10.11 -2.84
C SER A 294 15.66 -8.79 -2.08
N ILE A 295 15.29 -7.71 -2.79
CA ILE A 295 15.32 -6.33 -2.31
C ILE A 295 14.09 -5.58 -2.79
N ASP A 296 13.54 -4.74 -1.92
CA ASP A 296 12.51 -3.79 -2.32
C ASP A 296 12.68 -2.45 -1.60
N VAL A 297 12.15 -1.39 -2.23
CA VAL A 297 12.14 -0.03 -1.69
C VAL A 297 10.80 0.25 -1.03
N VAL A 298 10.82 0.88 0.13
CA VAL A 298 9.61 1.26 0.88
C VAL A 298 9.75 2.67 1.42
N GLU A 299 8.65 3.44 1.39
CA GLU A 299 8.53 4.66 2.18
C GLU A 299 7.89 4.30 3.52
N CYS A 300 8.48 4.77 4.60
CA CYS A 300 7.93 4.66 5.94
C CYS A 300 8.28 5.94 6.69
N ARG A 301 7.28 6.59 7.30
CA ARG A 301 7.44 7.86 8.04
C ARG A 301 8.09 8.99 7.24
N GLY A 302 7.84 9.04 5.93
CA GLY A 302 8.43 10.00 5.00
C GLY A 302 9.89 9.72 4.66
N GLU A 303 10.44 8.57 5.07
CA GLU A 303 11.83 8.20 4.83
C GLU A 303 11.94 7.06 3.82
N LEU A 304 12.96 7.13 2.97
CA LEU A 304 13.35 6.01 2.11
C LEU A 304 13.99 4.93 2.97
N LEU A 305 13.43 3.72 2.89
CA LEU A 305 14.01 2.51 3.44
C LEU A 305 14.14 1.44 2.35
N VAL A 306 15.05 0.51 2.58
CA VAL A 306 15.28 -0.65 1.72
C VAL A 306 15.14 -1.91 2.55
N VAL A 307 14.28 -2.82 2.13
CA VAL A 307 14.12 -4.13 2.75
C VAL A 307 14.93 -5.13 1.94
N VAL A 308 15.78 -5.92 2.60
CA VAL A 308 16.60 -6.95 1.95
C VAL A 308 16.44 -8.27 2.67
N LEU A 309 16.14 -9.31 1.89
CA LEU A 309 16.26 -10.70 2.27
C LEU A 309 17.52 -11.27 1.62
N SER A 310 18.49 -11.67 2.44
CA SER A 310 19.73 -12.27 1.96
C SER A 310 20.14 -13.47 2.80
N GLU A 311 20.95 -14.34 2.20
CA GLU A 311 21.48 -15.53 2.87
C GLU A 311 22.96 -15.38 3.19
N PHE A 312 23.33 -15.59 4.44
CA PHE A 312 24.71 -15.57 4.91
C PHE A 312 24.92 -16.64 5.98
N LEU A 313 26.05 -17.37 5.90
CA LEU A 313 26.43 -18.42 6.85
C LEU A 313 25.29 -19.39 7.19
N GLU A 314 24.72 -20.01 6.17
CA GLU A 314 23.65 -21.02 6.31
C GLU A 314 22.35 -20.51 6.96
N SER A 315 22.09 -19.20 6.92
CA SER A 315 20.83 -18.61 7.38
C SER A 315 20.33 -17.53 6.45
N ALA A 316 19.00 -17.42 6.33
CA ALA A 316 18.33 -16.29 5.73
C ALA A 316 18.06 -15.19 6.78
N SER A 317 18.29 -13.93 6.41
CA SER A 317 18.07 -12.76 7.25
C SER A 317 17.32 -11.69 6.45
N LEU A 318 16.22 -11.20 7.01
CA LEU A 318 15.50 -10.03 6.49
C LEU A 318 15.82 -8.80 7.33
N ARG A 319 16.29 -7.73 6.68
CA ARG A 319 16.72 -6.49 7.32
C ARG A 319 16.16 -5.28 6.61
N VAL A 320 15.85 -4.24 7.38
CA VAL A 320 15.46 -2.92 6.89
C VAL A 320 16.66 -2.00 7.01
N TRP A 321 16.99 -1.31 5.93
CA TRP A 321 18.16 -0.45 5.80
C TRP A 321 17.75 0.99 5.50
N LYS A 322 18.53 1.92 6.01
CA LYS A 322 18.40 3.36 5.78
C LYS A 322 19.72 3.91 5.27
N PHE A 323 19.64 4.76 4.24
CA PHE A 323 20.80 5.47 3.71
C PHE A 323 21.05 6.76 4.49
N SER A 324 22.28 6.95 4.97
CA SER A 324 22.74 8.21 5.54
C SER A 324 23.44 9.03 4.47
N LYS A 325 22.86 10.18 4.10
CA LYS A 325 23.48 11.12 3.15
C LYS A 325 24.76 11.77 3.72
N GLU A 326 24.79 11.99 5.03
CA GLU A 326 25.96 12.55 5.72
C GLU A 326 27.16 11.60 5.66
N ASN A 327 26.93 10.31 5.95
CA ASN A 327 27.99 9.31 6.00
C ASN A 327 28.16 8.54 4.68
N GLN A 328 27.38 8.87 3.64
CA GLN A 328 27.32 8.18 2.35
C GLN A 328 27.30 6.65 2.48
N SER A 329 26.54 6.13 3.45
CA SER A 329 26.56 4.72 3.82
C SER A 329 25.20 4.22 4.29
N TRP A 330 25.00 2.92 4.11
CA TRP A 330 23.82 2.20 4.57
C TRP A 330 24.00 1.68 5.99
N SER A 331 22.94 1.79 6.79
CA SER A 331 22.87 1.19 8.12
C SER A 331 21.55 0.43 8.27
N HIS A 332 21.58 -0.73 8.92
CA HIS A 332 20.34 -1.46 9.19
C HIS A 332 19.65 -0.84 10.42
N VAL A 333 18.34 -0.64 10.31
CA VAL A 333 17.50 0.03 11.30
C VAL A 333 16.47 -0.89 11.93
N ALA A 334 16.16 -2.03 11.29
CA ALA A 334 15.34 -3.09 11.87
C ALA A 334 15.75 -4.46 11.32
N VAL A 335 15.52 -5.52 12.10
CA VAL A 335 15.87 -6.90 11.74
C VAL A 335 14.71 -7.81 12.10
N MET A 336 14.26 -8.61 11.14
CA MET A 336 13.24 -9.63 11.39
C MET A 336 13.81 -10.72 12.31
N PRO A 337 13.04 -11.22 13.30
CA PRO A 337 13.46 -12.33 14.13
C PRO A 337 13.90 -13.54 13.29
N PRO A 338 15.04 -14.18 13.61
CA PRO A 338 15.53 -15.34 12.85
C PRO A 338 14.52 -16.50 12.78
N SER A 339 13.64 -16.63 13.77
CA SER A 339 12.57 -17.63 13.77
C SER A 339 11.58 -17.49 12.62
N LEU A 340 11.46 -16.29 12.04
CA LEU A 340 10.62 -16.04 10.86
C LEU A 340 11.46 -16.10 9.58
N SER A 341 12.63 -15.44 9.55
CA SER A 341 13.41 -15.34 8.31
C SER A 341 14.11 -16.63 7.92
N HIS A 342 14.53 -17.46 8.88
CA HIS A 342 15.31 -18.67 8.61
C HIS A 342 14.52 -19.74 7.83
N GLU A 343 13.18 -19.73 7.89
CA GLU A 343 12.33 -20.64 7.11
C GLU A 343 12.54 -20.49 5.59
N TYR A 344 13.06 -19.35 5.15
CA TYR A 344 13.34 -19.04 3.75
C TYR A 344 14.77 -19.39 3.30
N TYR A 345 15.61 -19.93 4.19
CA TYR A 345 16.96 -20.36 3.82
C TYR A 345 16.91 -21.49 2.77
N GLY A 346 17.65 -21.30 1.67
CA GLY A 346 17.71 -22.23 0.55
C GLY A 346 16.47 -22.22 -0.36
N LYS A 347 15.48 -21.36 -0.09
CA LYS A 347 14.18 -21.36 -0.78
C LYS A 347 14.08 -20.35 -1.93
N LYS A 348 15.15 -19.60 -2.24
CA LYS A 348 15.18 -18.57 -3.32
C LYS A 348 13.94 -17.66 -3.29
N ALA A 349 13.62 -17.15 -2.10
CA ALA A 349 12.38 -16.41 -1.87
C ALA A 349 12.45 -14.98 -2.41
N ASP A 350 11.33 -14.50 -2.94
CA ASP A 350 11.13 -13.13 -3.37
C ASP A 350 10.36 -12.34 -2.30
N ILE A 351 10.79 -11.11 -2.05
CA ILE A 351 10.11 -10.18 -1.14
C ILE A 351 9.48 -9.04 -1.92
N ASN A 352 8.22 -8.75 -1.62
CA ASN A 352 7.52 -7.59 -2.13
C ASN A 352 6.98 -6.81 -0.92
N CYS A 353 7.43 -5.56 -0.78
CA CYS A 353 7.21 -4.78 0.42
C CYS A 353 6.38 -3.53 0.12
N VAL A 354 5.63 -3.07 1.11
CA VAL A 354 4.92 -1.80 1.05
C VAL A 354 4.85 -1.17 2.43
N GLY A 355 5.21 0.11 2.51
CA GLY A 355 5.16 0.87 3.76
C GLY A 355 3.97 1.81 3.80
N SER A 356 3.46 2.08 5.01
CA SER A 356 2.43 3.07 5.24
C SER A 356 2.41 3.52 6.70
N GLY A 357 2.55 4.82 6.92
CA GLY A 357 2.70 5.39 8.25
C GLY A 357 3.92 4.79 8.96
N ASP A 358 3.67 4.08 10.06
CA ASP A 358 4.67 3.44 10.91
C ASP A 358 4.81 1.93 10.66
N ARG A 359 4.20 1.41 9.59
CA ARG A 359 4.12 -0.03 9.31
C ARG A 359 4.71 -0.38 7.96
N ILE A 360 5.34 -1.54 7.88
CA ILE A 360 5.80 -2.15 6.63
C ILE A 360 5.19 -3.54 6.52
N LEU A 361 4.44 -3.80 5.45
CA LEU A 361 3.99 -5.14 5.10
C LEU A 361 5.00 -5.77 4.14
N ILE A 362 5.47 -6.97 4.50
CA ILE A 362 6.37 -7.78 3.69
C ILE A 362 5.62 -9.03 3.23
N CYS A 363 5.45 -9.18 1.91
CA CYS A 363 5.00 -10.42 1.29
C CYS A 363 6.23 -11.24 0.88
N MET A 364 6.45 -12.39 1.52
CA MET A 364 7.57 -13.29 1.25
C MET A 364 7.06 -14.54 0.54
N ASN A 365 7.53 -14.77 -0.67
CA ASN A 365 7.05 -15.83 -1.54
C ASN A 365 8.20 -16.72 -2.02
N SER A 366 8.04 -18.03 -1.82
CA SER A 366 8.84 -19.08 -2.45
C SER A 366 7.86 -20.10 -3.06
N GLY A 367 8.34 -20.99 -3.94
CA GLY A 367 7.50 -21.84 -4.78
C GLY A 367 6.38 -22.61 -4.07
N ASP A 368 6.55 -22.96 -2.80
CA ASP A 368 5.57 -23.66 -1.95
C ASP A 368 5.22 -22.90 -0.65
N LEU A 369 5.74 -21.68 -0.45
CA LEU A 369 5.61 -20.94 0.80
C LEU A 369 5.32 -19.46 0.56
N SER A 370 4.12 -19.03 0.96
CA SER A 370 3.72 -17.61 1.01
C SER A 370 3.41 -17.19 2.45
N GLN A 371 4.12 -16.19 2.95
CA GLN A 371 3.83 -15.59 4.25
C GLN A 371 3.81 -14.06 4.15
N TYR A 372 3.01 -13.45 5.02
CA TYR A 372 2.89 -12.00 5.11
C TYR A 372 3.23 -11.57 6.52
N VAL A 373 4.21 -10.67 6.67
CA VAL A 373 4.64 -10.17 7.97
C VAL A 373 4.46 -8.66 8.00
N LEU A 374 3.77 -8.19 9.04
CA LEU A 374 3.64 -6.78 9.33
C LEU A 374 4.69 -6.38 10.36
N CYS A 375 5.57 -5.47 9.97
CA CYS A 375 6.55 -4.83 10.82
C CYS A 375 5.96 -3.53 11.39
N ASP A 376 5.90 -3.42 12.72
CA ASP A 376 5.74 -2.14 13.41
C ASP A 376 7.12 -1.51 13.58
N PHE A 377 7.42 -0.53 12.75
CA PHE A 377 8.75 0.06 12.67
C PHE A 377 9.12 0.81 13.95
N VAL A 378 8.14 1.35 14.68
CA VAL A 378 8.37 2.11 15.92
C VAL A 378 8.52 1.16 17.10
N ALA A 379 7.65 0.15 17.20
CA ALA A 379 7.72 -0.83 18.27
C ALA A 379 8.81 -1.90 18.05
N ASN A 380 9.38 -1.96 16.84
CA ASN A 380 10.20 -3.06 16.34
C ASN A 380 9.54 -4.44 16.57
N ASP A 381 8.23 -4.49 16.35
CA ASP A 381 7.42 -5.71 16.47
C ASP A 381 7.16 -6.31 15.09
N TRP A 382 7.14 -7.64 15.01
CA TRP A 382 7.04 -8.38 13.76
C TRP A 382 5.95 -9.43 13.91
N VAL A 383 4.83 -9.22 13.23
CA VAL A 383 3.64 -10.06 13.37
C VAL A 383 3.30 -10.70 12.04
N GLN A 384 3.31 -12.03 12.02
CA GLN A 384 2.77 -12.79 10.88
C GLN A 384 1.26 -12.60 10.79
N LEU A 385 0.77 -12.28 9.59
CA LEU A 385 -0.66 -12.16 9.34
C LEU A 385 -1.32 -13.54 9.29
N PRO A 386 -2.60 -13.64 9.68
CA PRO A 386 -3.34 -14.89 9.56
C PRO A 386 -3.51 -15.30 8.10
N ASN A 387 -3.59 -16.59 7.80
CA ASN A 387 -3.88 -17.06 6.44
C ASN A 387 -5.22 -16.51 5.94
N CYS A 388 -5.26 -16.09 4.67
CA CYS A 388 -6.49 -15.65 4.04
C CYS A 388 -7.20 -16.87 3.42
N SER A 389 -8.48 -17.04 3.74
CA SER A 389 -9.33 -18.04 3.07
C SER A 389 -10.60 -17.39 2.57
N VAL A 390 -10.92 -17.60 1.29
CA VAL A 390 -12.18 -17.14 0.67
C VAL A 390 -12.93 -18.38 0.21
N ASN A 391 -14.17 -18.55 0.68
CA ASN A 391 -15.00 -19.72 0.40
C ASN A 391 -14.34 -21.07 0.78
N GLY A 392 -13.52 -21.09 1.84
CA GLY A 392 -12.81 -22.28 2.29
C GLY A 392 -11.52 -22.59 1.53
N GLU A 393 -11.20 -21.83 0.47
CA GLU A 393 -9.94 -21.95 -0.25
C GLU A 393 -8.92 -20.95 0.27
N GLY A 394 -7.71 -21.43 0.58
CA GLY A 394 -6.58 -20.56 0.89
C GLY A 394 -6.26 -19.62 -0.28
N LYS A 395 -5.92 -18.38 0.04
CA LYS A 395 -5.50 -17.37 -0.94
C LYS A 395 -4.06 -16.96 -0.65
N GLU A 396 -3.26 -16.99 -1.70
CA GLU A 396 -1.88 -16.55 -1.72
C GLU A 396 -1.76 -15.21 -2.43
N PHE A 397 -0.80 -14.38 -2.05
CA PHE A 397 -0.62 -13.04 -2.57
C PHE A 397 0.85 -12.78 -2.87
N MET A 398 1.12 -12.24 -4.05
CA MET A 398 2.47 -11.94 -4.48
C MET A 398 3.00 -10.64 -3.87
N SER A 399 2.13 -9.63 -3.75
CA SER A 399 2.48 -8.31 -3.27
C SER A 399 1.27 -7.60 -2.65
N ALA A 400 1.47 -6.37 -2.20
CA ALA A 400 0.40 -5.52 -1.70
C ALA A 400 0.65 -4.05 -2.03
N PHE A 401 -0.44 -3.26 -2.01
CA PHE A 401 -0.42 -1.80 -2.11
C PHE A 401 -1.14 -1.21 -0.90
N SER A 402 -0.55 -0.23 -0.23
CA SER A 402 -1.17 0.42 0.91
C SER A 402 -2.01 1.61 0.47
N PHE A 403 -3.18 1.76 1.06
CA PHE A 403 -4.02 2.94 0.87
C PHE A 403 -4.82 3.21 2.15
N GLU A 404 -5.19 4.46 2.37
CA GLU A 404 -6.09 4.84 3.45
C GLU A 404 -7.53 4.63 2.99
N PRO A 405 -8.40 3.89 3.70
CA PRO A 405 -9.75 3.60 3.25
C PRO A 405 -10.67 4.84 3.33
N ARG A 406 -10.48 5.80 2.43
CA ARG A 406 -11.19 7.08 2.39
C ARG A 406 -12.38 7.01 1.43
N ILE A 407 -13.59 7.05 1.98
CA ILE A 407 -14.84 7.03 1.20
C ILE A 407 -15.07 8.33 0.41
N GLU A 408 -14.41 9.40 0.84
CA GLU A 408 -14.46 10.74 0.27
C GLU A 408 -13.46 10.94 -0.87
N ALA A 409 -12.54 9.98 -1.08
CA ALA A 409 -11.59 10.02 -2.17
C ALA A 409 -12.28 9.77 -3.53
N CYS A 410 -12.06 10.67 -4.49
CA CYS A 410 -12.72 10.67 -5.79
C CYS A 410 -11.71 10.48 -6.93
N VAL A 411 -12.15 9.78 -7.98
CA VAL A 411 -11.36 9.42 -9.17
C VAL A 411 -11.48 10.41 -10.31
#